data_AF-A0A0R1E501-F1
#
_entry.id   AF-A0A0R1E501-F1
#
_cell.length_a   1.000
_cell.length_b   1.000
_cell.length_c   1.000
_cell.angle_alpha   90.00
_cell.angle_beta   90.00
_cell.angle_gamma   90.00
#
_symmetry.space_group_name_H-M   'P 1'
#
loop_
_entity.id
_entity.type
_entity.pdbx_description
1 polymer ?
#
loop_
_entity_poly.entity_id
_entity_poly.type
_entity_poly.pdbx_seq_one_letter_code
_entity_poly.pdbx_strand_id
1 'polypeptide(L)'
;MNVEREYAVVGSWEDTNVTLAVLEAYIPRYFTDATKVYYTKTENFTINTVSHDTHLDKDVEEYLKSSFSFEIELYLFIKQRLYKQYIAVHKNGL
;
A
#
# COMPACT_ATOMS: atom_id res chain seq x y z
N MET A 1 11.61 -8.08 -11.01
CA MET A 1 12.11 -6.90 -10.26
C MET A 1 12.61 -7.32 -8.89
N ASN A 2 13.56 -6.59 -8.29
CA ASN A 2 14.07 -6.87 -6.93
C ASN A 2 12.94 -6.91 -5.89
N VAL A 3 11.90 -6.11 -6.09
CA VAL A 3 10.70 -6.05 -5.24
C VAL A 3 10.04 -7.43 -5.04
N GLU A 4 9.98 -8.28 -6.06
CA GLU A 4 9.36 -9.60 -5.91
C GLU A 4 10.26 -10.62 -5.21
N ARG A 5 11.57 -10.53 -5.45
CA ARG A 5 12.55 -11.53 -4.99
C ARG A 5 13.01 -11.27 -3.56
N GLU A 6 13.25 -10.00 -3.23
CA GLU A 6 13.93 -9.62 -2.00
C GLU A 6 12.97 -9.12 -0.90
N TYR A 7 11.72 -8.77 -1.25
CA TYR A 7 10.74 -8.24 -0.31
C TYR A 7 9.52 -9.14 -0.18
N ALA A 8 9.29 -9.66 1.03
CA ALA A 8 8.16 -10.53 1.34
C ALA A 8 6.81 -9.83 1.07
N VAL A 9 6.66 -8.59 1.56
CA VAL A 9 5.46 -7.76 1.40
C VAL A 9 5.92 -6.32 1.15
N VAL A 10 5.26 -5.63 0.22
CA VAL A 10 5.42 -4.19 -0.01
C VAL A 10 4.04 -3.56 0.02
N GLY A 11 3.81 -2.65 0.96
CA GLY A 11 2.53 -2.01 1.21
C GLY A 11 2.40 -0.61 0.62
N SER A 12 1.20 -0.04 0.74
CA SER A 12 0.90 1.36 0.45
C SER A 12 0.24 2.02 1.65
N TRP A 13 0.53 3.30 1.88
CA TRP A 13 -0.14 4.10 2.90
C TRP A 13 -1.60 4.41 2.55
N GLU A 14 -1.92 4.49 1.26
CA GLU A 14 -3.28 4.73 0.79
C GLU A 14 -4.22 3.57 1.16
N ASP A 15 -3.68 2.35 1.12
CA ASP A 15 -4.39 1.09 1.39
C ASP A 15 -3.81 0.43 2.67
N THR A 16 -3.76 1.21 3.76
CA THR A 16 -3.12 0.79 5.03
C THR A 16 -3.78 -0.47 5.62
N ASN A 17 -5.10 -0.59 5.56
CA ASN A 17 -5.84 -1.79 5.99
C ASN A 17 -5.39 -3.06 5.25
N VAL A 18 -5.25 -2.98 3.92
CA VAL A 18 -4.80 -4.10 3.08
C VAL A 18 -3.37 -4.46 3.42
N THR A 19 -2.51 -3.44 3.58
CA THR A 19 -1.10 -3.61 3.94
C THR A 19 -0.95 -4.33 5.28
N LEU A 20 -1.65 -3.89 6.33
CA LEU A 20 -1.56 -4.50 7.66
C LEU A 20 -2.08 -5.94 7.67
N ALA A 21 -3.19 -6.23 6.98
CA ALA A 21 -3.73 -7.58 6.88
C ALA A 21 -2.77 -8.55 6.16
N VAL A 22 -2.08 -8.11 5.10
CA VAL A 22 -1.08 -8.94 4.41
C VAL A 22 0.15 -9.15 5.28
N LEU A 23 0.62 -8.12 6.00
CA LEU A 23 1.75 -8.22 6.92
C LEU A 23 1.46 -9.19 8.09
N GLU A 24 0.26 -9.12 8.66
CA GLU A 24 -0.23 -10.04 9.69
C GLU A 24 -0.17 -11.50 9.25
N ALA A 25 -0.59 -11.78 8.02
CA ALA A 25 -0.64 -13.15 7.50
C ALA A 25 0.73 -13.69 7.07
N TYR A 26 1.57 -12.87 6.45
CA TYR A 26 2.87 -13.31 5.95
C TYR A 26 3.98 -13.29 7.01
N ILE A 27 3.89 -12.41 8.01
CA ILE A 27 4.91 -12.24 9.06
C ILE A 27 4.25 -12.15 10.45
N PRO A 28 3.48 -13.18 10.87
CA PRO A 28 2.69 -13.13 12.11
C PRO A 28 3.56 -12.92 13.35
N ARG A 29 4.78 -13.48 13.38
CA ARG A 29 5.69 -13.37 14.54
C ARG A 29 5.91 -11.92 15.01
N TYR A 30 5.86 -10.95 14.10
CA TYR A 30 6.06 -9.54 14.42
C TYR A 30 4.79 -8.70 14.28
N PHE A 31 3.87 -9.11 13.41
CA PHE A 31 2.72 -8.29 13.04
C PHE A 31 1.38 -8.78 13.57
N THR A 32 1.31 -9.86 14.37
CA THR A 32 0.05 -10.28 14.99
C THR A 32 -0.66 -9.13 15.70
N ASP A 33 -1.95 -8.95 15.40
CA ASP A 33 -2.82 -7.88 15.91
C ASP A 33 -2.38 -6.45 15.56
N ALA A 34 -1.46 -6.25 14.60
CA ALA A 34 -1.04 -4.94 14.14
C ALA A 34 -2.20 -4.08 13.62
N THR A 35 -3.16 -4.67 12.89
CA THR A 35 -4.38 -4.00 12.40
C THR A 35 -5.18 -3.45 13.58
N LYS A 36 -5.37 -4.28 14.61
CA LYS A 36 -6.10 -3.89 15.83
C LYS A 36 -5.38 -2.77 16.57
N VAL A 37 -4.06 -2.89 16.77
CA VAL A 37 -3.27 -1.87 17.47
C VAL A 37 -3.28 -0.55 16.72
N TYR A 38 -3.15 -0.59 15.39
CA TYR A 38 -3.16 0.60 14.54
C TYR A 38 -4.46 1.38 14.72
N TYR A 39 -5.62 0.73 14.51
CA TYR A 39 -6.93 1.38 14.62
C TYR A 39 -7.38 1.69 16.06
N THR A 40 -6.78 1.08 17.08
CA THR A 40 -7.07 1.42 18.49
C THR A 40 -6.29 2.67 18.94
N LYS A 41 -5.13 2.95 18.34
CA LYS A 41 -4.25 4.06 18.72
C LYS A 41 -4.25 5.23 17.72
N THR A 42 -5.15 5.22 16.75
CA THR A 42 -5.23 6.22 15.67
C THR A 42 -5.31 7.66 16.16
N GLU A 43 -5.95 7.89 17.31
CA GLU A 43 -6.06 9.22 17.94
C GLU A 43 -4.71 9.83 18.31
N ASN A 44 -3.65 9.02 18.42
CA ASN A 44 -2.29 9.48 18.79
C ASN A 44 -1.38 9.72 17.58
N PHE A 45 -1.82 9.44 16.35
CA PHE A 45 -1.01 9.66 15.16
C PHE A 45 -1.26 11.06 14.60
N THR A 46 -0.18 11.76 14.24
CA THR A 46 -0.28 12.97 13.42
C THR A 46 -0.64 12.57 12.00
N ILE A 47 -1.95 12.49 11.71
CA ILE A 47 -2.46 12.31 10.36
C ILE A 47 -2.19 13.61 9.61
N ASN A 48 -1.63 13.52 8.40
CA ASN A 48 -1.43 14.67 7.56
C ASN A 48 -2.81 15.28 7.21
N THR A 49 -3.12 16.44 7.78
CA THR A 49 -4.39 17.17 7.56
C THR A 49 -4.28 18.19 6.43
N VAL A 50 -3.15 18.25 5.72
CA VAL A 50 -2.97 19.16 4.59
C VAL A 50 -3.98 18.78 3.51
N SER A 51 -4.81 19.75 3.14
CA SER A 51 -5.73 19.63 2.01
C SER A 51 -4.89 19.41 0.74
N HIS A 52 -5.00 18.22 0.17
CA HIS A 52 -4.43 17.93 -1.14
C HIS A 52 -5.28 18.64 -2.18
N ASP A 53 -4.76 19.74 -2.73
CA ASP A 53 -5.32 20.30 -3.96
C ASP A 53 -5.04 19.31 -5.09
N THR A 54 -6.10 18.72 -5.62
CA THR A 54 -6.05 17.78 -6.75
C THR A 54 -6.18 18.49 -8.10
N HIS A 55 -6.19 19.82 -8.14
CA HIS A 55 -6.23 20.57 -9.39
C HIS A 55 -4.86 20.53 -10.07
N LEU A 56 -4.74 19.70 -11.09
CA LEU A 56 -3.58 19.62 -11.96
C LEU A 56 -4.04 19.87 -13.40
N ASP A 57 -3.36 20.78 -14.10
CA ASP A 57 -3.63 20.99 -15.52
C ASP A 57 -3.31 19.73 -16.31
N LYS A 58 -4.19 19.37 -17.27
CA LYS A 58 -4.09 18.13 -18.04
C LYS A 58 -2.75 17.99 -18.75
N ASP A 59 -2.24 19.08 -19.31
CA ASP A 59 -0.99 19.15 -20.05
C ASP A 59 0.20 18.81 -19.14
N VAL A 60 0.15 19.28 -17.89
CA VAL A 60 1.15 19.00 -16.85
C VAL A 60 1.02 17.54 -16.38
N GLU A 61 -0.20 17.03 -16.21
CA GLU A 61 -0.47 15.64 -15.85
C GLU A 61 0.09 14.67 -16.91
N GLU A 62 -0.15 14.93 -18.19
CA GLU A 62 0.37 14.11 -19.29
C GLU A 62 1.89 14.14 -19.36
N TYR A 63 2.50 15.31 -19.19
CA TYR A 63 3.95 15.46 -19.14
C TYR A 63 4.55 14.64 -17.98
N LEU A 64 3.99 14.75 -16.77
CA LEU A 64 4.43 14.00 -15.59
C LEU A 64 4.23 12.50 -15.77
N LYS A 65 3.09 12.07 -16.31
CA LYS A 65 2.83 10.65 -16.62
C LYS A 65 3.85 10.08 -17.58
N SER A 66 4.22 10.84 -18.62
CA SER A 66 5.24 10.39 -19.57
C SER A 66 6.62 10.32 -18.92
N SER A 67 6.99 11.32 -18.12
CA SER A 67 8.30 11.43 -17.47
C SER A 67 8.49 10.36 -16.39
N PHE A 68 7.42 10.03 -15.66
CA PHE A 68 7.41 9.04 -14.57
C PHE A 68 6.74 7.72 -14.96
N SER A 69 6.75 7.37 -16.26
CA SER A 69 6.08 6.18 -16.76
C SER A 69 6.52 4.91 -16.02
N PHE A 70 7.82 4.80 -15.72
CA PHE A 70 8.39 3.66 -15.03
C PHE A 70 8.00 3.60 -13.56
N GLU A 71 8.02 4.74 -12.86
CA GLU A 71 7.61 4.85 -11.45
C GLU A 71 6.12 4.53 -11.29
N ILE A 72 5.29 5.01 -12.21
CA ILE A 72 3.86 4.69 -12.26
C ILE A 72 3.66 3.18 -12.48
N GLU A 73 4.38 2.59 -13.43
CA GLU A 73 4.30 1.15 -13.69
C GLU A 73 4.75 0.33 -12.46
N LEU A 74 5.86 0.72 -11.83
CA LEU A 74 6.35 0.12 -10.58
C LEU A 74 5.32 0.22 -9.46
N TYR A 75 4.70 1.39 -9.26
CA TYR A 75 3.67 1.58 -8.25
C TYR A 75 2.44 0.70 -8.53
N LEU A 76 1.95 0.67 -9.77
CA LEU A 76 0.81 -0.17 -10.17
C LEU A 76 1.12 -1.65 -10.00
N PHE A 77 2.34 -2.07 -10.32
CA PHE A 77 2.82 -3.42 -10.13
C PHE A 77 2.84 -3.83 -8.65
N ILE A 78 3.41 -2.97 -7.78
CA ILE A 78 3.40 -3.18 -6.33
C ILE A 78 1.96 -3.30 -5.81
N LYS A 79 1.09 -2.39 -6.23
CA LYS A 79 -0.33 -2.39 -5.84
C LYS A 79 -1.01 -3.70 -6.26
N GLN A 80 -0.85 -4.10 -7.52
CA GLN A 80 -1.43 -5.36 -8.00
C GLN A 80 -0.92 -6.57 -7.21
N ARG A 81 0.38 -6.62 -6.91
CA ARG A 81 0.97 -7.70 -6.09
C ARG A 81 0.38 -7.73 -4.69
N LEU A 82 0.26 -6.58 -4.02
CA LEU A 82 -0.31 -6.47 -2.68
C LEU A 82 -1.75 -7.02 -2.65
N TYR A 83 -2.60 -6.63 -3.60
CA TYR A 83 -3.98 -7.14 -3.67
C TYR A 83 -4.04 -8.64 -3.97
N LYS A 84 -3.15 -9.17 -4.80
CA LYS A 84 -3.05 -10.63 -5.02
C LYS A 84 -2.73 -11.36 -3.73
N GLN A 85 -1.78 -10.86 -2.92
CA GLN A 85 -1.45 -11.42 -1.61
C GLN A 85 -2.64 -11.32 -0.66
N TYR A 86 -3.31 -10.18 -0.60
CA TYR A 86 -4.50 -9.98 0.23
C TYR A 86 -5.62 -10.97 -0.10
N ILE A 87 -5.95 -11.13 -1.39
CA ILE A 87 -6.97 -12.08 -1.84
C ILE A 87 -6.58 -13.53 -1.48
N ALA A 88 -5.30 -13.89 -1.64
CA ALA A 88 -4.82 -15.23 -1.30
C ALA A 88 -4.98 -15.55 0.19
N VAL A 89 -4.65 -14.59 1.05
CA VAL A 89 -4.83 -14.70 2.51
C VAL A 89 -6.30 -14.87 2.87
N HIS A 90 -7.20 -14.09 2.27
CA HIS A 90 -8.64 -14.12 2.59
C HIS A 90 -9.35 -15.34 2.00
N LYS A 91 -8.90 -15.86 0.84
CA LYS A 91 -9.43 -17.10 0.27
C LYS A 91 -9.02 -18.34 1.07
N ASN A 92 -7.87 -18.31 1.72
CA ASN A 92 -7.37 -19.42 2.53
C ASN A 92 -7.92 -19.41 3.97
N GLY A 93 -8.65 -18.36 4.37
CA GLY A 93 -9.31 -18.22 5.67
C GLY A 93 -10.80 -18.61 5.70
N LEU A 94 -11.33 -19.13 4.59
CA LEU A 94 -12.64 -19.79 4.46
C LEU A 94 -12.44 -21.31 4.41
#